data_AF-A0A8T4EHB7-F1
#
_entry.id   AF-A0A8T4EHB7-F1
#
_cell.length_a   1.000
_cell.length_b   1.000
_cell.length_c   1.000
_cell.angle_alpha   90.00
_cell.angle_beta   90.00
_cell.angle_gamma   90.00
#
_symmetry.space_group_name_H-M   'P 1'
#
loop_
_entity.id
_entity.type
_entity.pdbx_description
1 polymer ?
#
loop_
_entity_poly.entity_id
_entity_poly.type
_entity_poly.pdbx_seq_one_letter_code
_entity_poly.pdbx_strand_id
1 'polypeptide(L)'
;MQISQFSEEETKMFVKDFMSIIHLCRKVNENVWRDEAGLTHNLELIRRNSEAFSKKYRTLIIIVEKNEYYELKPTILLKDEHDFYNVFSIANRIAGEVDSVTLNLDGKYANVDSENFQRNFDKYKPYMKAGSVYFNLLTRKSPRSLHLRYCEKHGMIELVIDNLDFGISDPEFRLCEYYGLSFGYENSIILEDIESLFIGPVSSGFRESTGGGGPPY
;
A
#
# COMPACT_ATOMS: atom_id res chain seq x y z
N MET A 1 18.57 14.26 9.18
CA MET A 1 17.62 14.95 8.28
C MET A 1 17.96 14.45 6.89
N GLN A 2 17.21 13.47 6.36
CA GLN A 2 17.42 13.00 5.00
C GLN A 2 16.67 13.93 4.06
N ILE A 3 17.39 14.45 3.06
CA ILE A 3 16.87 15.31 2.01
C ILE A 3 16.09 14.40 1.06
N SER A 4 14.81 14.69 0.81
CA SER A 4 14.08 14.00 -0.27
C SER A 4 14.86 14.21 -1.56
N GLN A 5 15.20 13.13 -2.25
CA GLN A 5 15.91 13.21 -3.54
C GLN A 5 15.03 13.81 -4.66
N PHE A 6 13.73 13.98 -4.39
CA PHE A 6 12.74 14.50 -5.32
C PHE A 6 12.32 15.92 -4.94
N SER A 7 11.81 16.66 -5.91
CA SER A 7 11.24 17.99 -5.64
C SER A 7 10.03 17.89 -4.69
N GLU A 8 9.74 19.01 -4.03
CA GLU A 8 8.58 19.11 -3.14
C GLU A 8 7.27 18.92 -3.93
N GLU A 9 7.21 19.42 -5.16
CA GLU A 9 6.07 19.28 -6.07
C GLU A 9 5.82 17.83 -6.47
N GLU A 10 6.87 17.09 -6.86
CA GLU A 10 6.79 15.66 -7.18
C GLU A 10 6.30 14.85 -5.99
N THR A 11 6.88 15.12 -4.82
CA THR A 11 6.49 14.49 -3.56
C THR A 11 5.03 14.75 -3.25
N LYS A 12 4.57 16.01 -3.32
CA LYS A 12 3.17 16.39 -3.05
C LYS A 12 2.19 15.71 -4.00
N MET A 13 2.52 15.63 -5.29
CA MET A 13 1.68 14.96 -6.27
C MET A 13 1.63 13.46 -6.03
N PHE A 14 2.77 12.81 -5.77
CA PHE A 14 2.80 11.39 -5.45
C PHE A 14 2.00 11.08 -4.17
N VAL A 15 2.17 11.87 -3.11
CA VAL A 15 1.39 11.76 -1.86
C VAL A 15 -0.11 11.83 -2.18
N LYS A 16 -0.55 12.84 -2.94
CA LYS A 16 -1.95 12.99 -3.31
C LYS A 16 -2.46 11.75 -4.05
N ASP A 17 -1.78 11.39 -5.13
CA ASP A 17 -2.18 10.32 -6.04
C ASP A 17 -2.24 8.95 -5.34
N PHE A 18 -1.20 8.64 -4.54
CA PHE A 18 -1.07 7.37 -3.86
C PHE A 18 -2.00 7.27 -2.64
N MET A 19 -1.99 8.29 -1.76
CA MET A 19 -2.78 8.24 -0.52
C MET A 19 -4.28 8.27 -0.78
N SER A 20 -4.74 8.93 -1.85
CA SER A 20 -6.18 8.90 -2.19
C SER A 20 -6.69 7.48 -2.46
N ILE A 21 -5.89 6.61 -3.10
CA ILE A 21 -6.27 5.20 -3.33
C ILE A 21 -6.34 4.45 -2.00
N ILE A 22 -5.33 4.61 -1.14
CA ILE A 22 -5.25 3.97 0.18
C ILE A 22 -6.40 4.42 1.08
N HIS A 23 -6.66 5.73 1.17
CA HIS A 23 -7.77 6.29 1.95
C HIS A 23 -9.13 5.78 1.46
N LEU A 24 -9.32 5.64 0.15
CA LEU A 24 -10.57 5.13 -0.38
C LEU A 24 -10.78 3.66 -0.05
N CYS A 25 -9.72 2.84 -0.11
CA CYS A 25 -9.76 1.46 0.38
C CYS A 25 -10.14 1.40 1.86
N ARG A 26 -9.53 2.27 2.69
CA ARG A 26 -9.85 2.37 4.11
C ARG A 26 -11.30 2.77 4.36
N LYS A 27 -11.80 3.82 3.69
CA LYS A 27 -13.20 4.26 3.78
C LYS A 27 -14.16 3.14 3.40
N VAL A 28 -13.86 2.34 2.37
CA VAL A 28 -14.70 1.20 2.03
C VAL A 28 -14.71 0.15 3.14
N ASN A 29 -13.55 -0.16 3.73
CA ASN A 29 -13.45 -1.16 4.81
C ASN A 29 -14.11 -0.72 6.12
N GLU A 30 -14.06 0.58 6.45
CA GLU A 30 -14.67 1.15 7.67
C GLU A 30 -16.21 1.17 7.62
N ASN A 31 -16.80 1.07 6.43
CA ASN A 31 -18.24 1.21 6.24
C ASN A 31 -18.95 -0.14 6.08
N VAL A 32 -20.10 -0.28 6.74
CA VAL A 32 -21.02 -1.40 6.49
C VAL A 32 -21.90 -1.06 5.29
N TRP A 33 -21.64 -1.72 4.16
CA TRP A 33 -22.36 -1.48 2.92
C TRP A 33 -23.69 -2.24 2.87
N ARG A 34 -24.80 -1.49 2.92
CA ARG A 34 -26.15 -2.03 2.64
C ARG A 34 -26.62 -1.75 1.21
N ASP A 35 -26.02 -0.75 0.57
CA ASP A 35 -26.28 -0.39 -0.82
C ASP A 35 -25.19 -0.99 -1.73
N GLU A 36 -25.57 -2.01 -2.49
CA GLU A 36 -24.68 -2.71 -3.42
C GLU A 36 -24.28 -1.82 -4.61
N ALA A 37 -25.14 -0.87 -5.01
CA ALA A 37 -24.85 0.02 -6.12
C ALA A 37 -23.75 1.03 -5.74
N GLY A 38 -23.85 1.64 -4.56
CA GLY A 38 -22.80 2.50 -4.00
C GLY A 38 -21.47 1.77 -3.82
N LEU A 39 -21.48 0.56 -3.28
CA LEU A 39 -20.26 -0.26 -3.16
C LEU A 39 -19.65 -0.55 -4.54
N THR A 40 -20.45 -1.02 -5.50
CA THR A 40 -19.99 -1.32 -6.86
C THR A 40 -19.37 -0.10 -7.53
N HIS A 41 -19.99 1.07 -7.38
CA HIS A 41 -19.46 2.33 -7.89
C HIS A 41 -18.08 2.65 -7.31
N ASN A 42 -17.92 2.57 -5.98
CA ASN A 42 -16.65 2.86 -5.33
C ASN A 42 -15.54 1.87 -5.70
N LEU A 43 -15.87 0.58 -5.86
CA LEU A 43 -14.91 -0.43 -6.32
C LEU A 43 -14.42 -0.12 -7.74
N GLU A 44 -15.33 0.26 -8.64
CA GLU A 44 -14.98 0.65 -10.01
C GLU A 44 -14.15 1.94 -10.05
N LEU A 45 -14.43 2.90 -9.16
CA LEU A 45 -13.64 4.12 -9.00
C LEU A 45 -12.21 3.80 -8.57
N ILE A 46 -12.04 2.94 -7.56
CA ILE A 46 -10.73 2.47 -7.08
C ILE A 46 -9.98 1.75 -8.19
N ARG A 47 -10.64 0.83 -8.91
CA ARG A 47 -10.03 0.05 -9.99
C ARG A 47 -9.48 0.96 -11.10
N ARG A 48 -10.31 1.86 -11.63
CA ARG A 48 -9.90 2.79 -12.70
C ARG A 48 -8.75 3.69 -12.27
N ASN A 49 -8.76 4.18 -11.03
CA ASN A 49 -7.69 5.05 -10.54
C ASN A 49 -6.40 4.28 -10.23
N SER A 50 -6.49 3.04 -9.76
CA SER A 50 -5.32 2.17 -9.59
C SER A 50 -4.67 1.83 -10.94
N GLU A 51 -5.47 1.60 -11.98
CA GLU A 51 -4.97 1.40 -13.34
C GLU A 51 -4.30 2.66 -13.92
N ALA A 52 -4.92 3.83 -13.74
CA ALA A 52 -4.33 5.11 -14.17
C ALA A 52 -3.05 5.44 -13.39
N PHE A 53 -3.03 5.19 -12.07
CA PHE A 53 -1.85 5.31 -11.23
C PHE A 53 -0.72 4.44 -11.73
N SER A 54 -1.00 3.16 -12.04
CA SER A 54 0.02 2.21 -12.51
C SER A 54 0.57 2.56 -13.90
N LYS A 55 -0.21 3.28 -14.73
CA LYS A 55 0.29 3.86 -15.99
C LYS A 55 1.16 5.09 -15.74
N LYS A 56 0.73 5.97 -14.83
CA LYS A 56 1.47 7.18 -14.46
C LYS A 56 2.83 6.85 -13.84
N TYR A 57 2.86 5.93 -12.88
CA TYR A 57 4.02 5.51 -12.10
C TYR A 57 4.45 4.09 -12.52
N ARG A 58 5.05 3.97 -13.70
CA ARG A 58 5.27 2.70 -14.43
C ARG A 58 5.92 1.53 -13.68
N THR A 59 6.65 1.82 -12.61
CA THR A 59 7.40 0.87 -11.78
C THR A 59 6.57 0.31 -10.61
N LEU A 60 5.42 0.91 -10.35
CA LEU A 60 4.45 0.47 -9.35
C LEU A 60 3.19 -0.02 -10.03
N ILE A 61 2.67 -1.14 -9.56
CA ILE A 61 1.34 -1.60 -9.91
C ILE A 61 0.53 -1.69 -8.62
N ILE A 62 -0.63 -1.04 -8.61
CA ILE A 62 -1.60 -1.18 -7.53
C ILE A 62 -2.75 -2.05 -8.04
N ILE A 63 -2.96 -3.18 -7.36
CA ILE A 63 -4.10 -4.06 -7.58
C ILE A 63 -4.91 -4.03 -6.29
N VAL A 64 -6.20 -3.75 -6.38
CA VAL A 64 -7.07 -3.81 -5.20
C VAL A 64 -7.92 -5.07 -5.29
N GLU A 65 -7.67 -5.99 -4.37
CA GLU A 65 -8.38 -7.26 -4.27
C GLU A 65 -9.27 -7.27 -3.02
N LYS A 66 -10.34 -8.07 -3.04
CA LYS A 66 -11.07 -8.41 -1.82
C LYS A 66 -10.37 -9.57 -1.14
N ASN A 67 -10.08 -9.44 0.15
CA ASN A 67 -9.59 -10.56 0.95
C ASN A 67 -10.74 -11.50 1.36
N GLU A 68 -10.39 -12.56 2.06
CA GLU A 68 -11.29 -13.59 2.59
C GLU A 68 -12.31 -13.04 3.62
N TYR A 69 -12.05 -11.86 4.19
CA TYR A 69 -12.94 -11.15 5.11
C TYR A 69 -13.79 -10.07 4.42
N TYR A 70 -13.82 -10.04 3.09
CA TYR A 70 -14.49 -9.03 2.25
C TYR A 70 -13.94 -7.60 2.39
N GLU A 71 -12.77 -7.44 3.00
CA GLU A 71 -12.07 -6.16 3.08
C GLU A 71 -11.26 -5.94 1.81
N LEU A 72 -11.16 -4.69 1.38
CA LEU A 72 -10.26 -4.28 0.32
C LEU A 72 -8.82 -4.28 0.82
N LYS A 73 -7.97 -4.99 0.10
CA LYS A 73 -6.53 -5.00 0.29
C LYS A 73 -5.85 -4.45 -0.97
N PRO A 74 -5.22 -3.26 -0.92
CA PRO A 74 -4.34 -2.81 -1.96
C PRO A 74 -3.05 -3.64 -1.92
N THR A 75 -2.83 -4.41 -2.98
CA THR A 75 -1.58 -5.09 -3.29
C THR A 75 -0.71 -4.17 -4.13
N ILE A 76 0.48 -3.85 -3.63
CA ILE A 76 1.45 -3.00 -4.31
C ILE A 76 2.56 -3.87 -4.84
N LEU A 77 2.72 -3.92 -6.15
CA LEU A 77 3.77 -4.68 -6.81
C LEU A 77 4.87 -3.74 -7.31
N LEU A 78 6.10 -4.14 -7.05
CA LEU A 78 7.32 -3.52 -7.54
C LEU A 78 7.65 -4.17 -8.89
N LYS A 79 7.22 -3.54 -9.98
CA LYS A 79 7.11 -4.18 -11.31
C LYS A 79 8.43 -4.69 -11.88
N ASP A 80 9.49 -3.92 -11.69
CA ASP A 80 10.81 -4.21 -12.25
C ASP A 80 11.71 -5.01 -11.27
N GLU A 81 11.16 -5.41 -10.11
CA GLU A 81 11.88 -6.14 -9.07
C GLU A 81 11.59 -7.63 -9.14
N HIS A 82 12.64 -8.40 -9.47
CA HIS A 82 12.57 -9.86 -9.59
C HIS A 82 13.26 -10.62 -8.45
N ASP A 83 14.07 -9.94 -7.65
CA ASP A 83 14.62 -10.48 -6.40
C ASP A 83 14.81 -9.39 -5.34
N PHE A 84 15.00 -9.83 -4.10
CA PHE A 84 14.93 -8.95 -2.94
C PHE A 84 16.21 -8.14 -2.71
N TYR A 85 17.29 -8.37 -3.48
CA TYR A 85 18.59 -7.73 -3.21
C TYR A 85 18.57 -6.24 -3.52
N ASN A 86 17.98 -5.87 -4.65
CA ASN A 86 17.86 -4.47 -5.03
C ASN A 86 16.87 -3.74 -4.11
N VAL A 87 15.72 -4.36 -3.80
CA VAL A 87 14.78 -3.84 -2.79
C VAL A 87 15.46 -3.62 -1.44
N PHE A 88 16.29 -4.56 -0.98
CA PHE A 88 17.05 -4.44 0.27
C PHE A 88 18.00 -3.22 0.24
N SER A 89 18.74 -3.06 -0.86
CA SER A 89 19.70 -1.95 -1.02
C SER A 89 18.99 -0.59 -1.05
N ILE A 90 17.84 -0.52 -1.70
CA ILE A 90 16.98 0.68 -1.72
C ILE A 90 16.43 0.96 -0.32
N ALA A 91 15.83 -0.04 0.33
CA ALA A 91 15.29 0.08 1.69
C ALA A 91 16.35 0.61 2.67
N ASN A 92 17.55 0.03 2.63
CA ASN A 92 18.67 0.44 3.48
C ASN A 92 19.06 1.91 3.29
N ARG A 93 18.84 2.48 2.10
CA ARG A 93 19.14 3.88 1.79
C ARG A 93 18.00 4.82 2.19
N ILE A 94 16.75 4.46 1.92
CA ILE A 94 15.61 5.41 1.91
C ILE A 94 14.57 5.18 3.01
N ALA A 95 14.47 3.97 3.53
CA ALA A 95 13.48 3.59 4.54
C ALA A 95 14.08 3.52 5.96
N GLY A 96 15.41 3.40 6.04
CA GLY A 96 16.18 3.28 7.28
C GLY A 96 17.28 2.23 7.13
N GLU A 97 18.27 2.26 8.02
CA GLU A 97 19.29 1.21 8.04
C GLU A 97 18.62 -0.12 8.40
N VAL A 98 18.79 -1.14 7.56
CA VAL A 98 18.28 -2.48 7.83
C VAL A 98 19.23 -3.15 8.82
N ASP A 99 18.73 -3.45 10.01
CA ASP A 99 19.46 -4.17 11.07
C ASP A 99 19.61 -5.65 10.69
N SER A 100 18.47 -6.25 10.38
CA SER A 100 18.34 -7.68 10.16
C SER A 100 17.22 -7.98 9.17
N VAL A 101 17.28 -9.18 8.60
CA VAL A 101 16.28 -9.71 7.69
C VAL A 101 15.68 -10.96 8.30
N THR A 102 14.36 -10.99 8.45
CA THR A 102 13.63 -12.19 8.83
C THR A 102 13.12 -12.87 7.55
N LEU A 103 13.52 -14.12 7.35
CA LEU A 103 13.12 -14.97 6.21
C LEU A 103 12.17 -16.06 6.68
N ASN A 104 11.11 -16.31 5.93
CA ASN A 104 10.32 -17.54 6.07
C ASN A 104 10.98 -18.67 5.24
N LEU A 105 11.50 -19.68 5.92
CA LEU A 105 12.13 -20.88 5.38
C LEU A 105 11.21 -22.09 5.67
N ASP A 106 10.34 -22.46 4.73
CA ASP A 106 9.46 -23.63 4.86
C ASP A 106 8.64 -23.66 6.16
N GLY A 107 8.09 -22.51 6.57
CA GLY A 107 7.30 -22.37 7.79
C GLY A 107 8.12 -22.12 9.06
N LYS A 108 9.45 -22.03 8.95
CA LYS A 108 10.34 -21.59 10.04
C LYS A 108 10.88 -20.21 9.75
N TYR A 109 10.87 -19.33 10.75
CA TYR A 109 11.48 -18.01 10.62
C TYR A 109 12.97 -18.07 10.97
N ALA A 110 13.82 -17.54 10.10
CA ALA A 110 15.23 -17.31 10.37
C ALA A 110 15.51 -15.81 10.35
N ASN A 111 16.14 -15.30 11.41
CA ASN A 111 16.64 -13.94 11.45
C ASN A 111 18.14 -13.95 11.13
N VAL A 112 18.55 -13.13 10.17
CA VAL A 112 19.94 -12.95 9.76
C VAL A 112 20.29 -11.47 9.83
N ASP A 113 21.49 -11.14 10.27
CA ASP A 113 21.99 -9.76 10.25
C ASP A 113 22.15 -9.26 8.80
N SER A 114 22.09 -7.95 8.62
CA SER A 114 22.11 -7.32 7.29
C SER A 114 23.42 -7.54 6.53
N GLU A 115 24.57 -7.62 7.20
CA GLU A 115 25.86 -7.92 6.54
C GLU A 115 25.89 -9.34 5.99
N ASN A 116 25.48 -10.31 6.80
CA ASN A 116 25.40 -11.71 6.41
C ASN A 116 24.38 -11.93 5.29
N PHE A 117 23.24 -11.23 5.36
CA PHE A 117 22.24 -11.21 4.29
C PHE A 117 22.84 -10.75 2.96
N GLN A 118 23.54 -9.61 2.95
CA GLN A 118 24.17 -9.06 1.75
C GLN A 118 25.25 -10.00 1.20
N ARG A 119 26.17 -10.49 2.06
CA ARG A 119 27.29 -11.34 1.63
C ARG A 119 26.86 -12.70 1.12
N ASN A 120 25.74 -13.23 1.62
CA ASN A 120 25.26 -14.57 1.31
C ASN A 120 23.89 -14.58 0.62
N PHE A 121 23.51 -13.52 -0.09
CA PHE A 121 22.18 -13.38 -0.70
C PHE A 121 21.76 -14.57 -1.57
N ASP A 122 22.67 -15.07 -2.41
CA ASP A 122 22.39 -16.21 -3.31
C ASP A 122 22.01 -17.48 -2.56
N LYS A 123 22.53 -17.67 -1.33
CA LYS A 123 22.15 -18.78 -0.46
C LYS A 123 20.69 -18.66 -0.01
N TYR A 124 20.19 -17.45 0.16
CA TYR A 124 18.83 -17.18 0.68
C TYR A 124 17.76 -17.07 -0.42
N LYS A 125 18.17 -16.75 -1.66
CA LYS A 125 17.28 -16.54 -2.81
C LYS A 125 16.22 -17.63 -3.04
N PRO A 126 16.50 -18.94 -2.89
CA PRO A 126 15.48 -19.98 -3.07
C PRO A 126 14.31 -19.88 -2.08
N TYR A 127 14.57 -19.47 -0.85
CA TYR A 127 13.57 -19.45 0.21
C TYR A 127 12.67 -18.22 0.15
N MET A 128 13.18 -17.11 -0.39
CA MET A 128 12.41 -15.87 -0.54
C MET A 128 11.30 -15.97 -1.58
N LYS A 129 11.45 -16.86 -2.57
CA LYS A 129 10.40 -17.12 -3.56
C LYS A 129 9.18 -17.79 -2.95
N ALA A 130 9.38 -18.58 -1.89
CA ALA A 130 8.35 -19.39 -1.28
C ALA A 130 7.65 -18.73 -0.07
N GLY A 131 8.03 -17.51 0.32
CA GLY A 131 7.55 -16.93 1.58
C GLY A 131 7.68 -15.42 1.74
N SER A 132 7.35 -14.97 2.96
CA SER A 132 7.49 -13.59 3.39
C SER A 132 8.93 -13.27 3.79
N VAL A 133 9.36 -12.05 3.48
CA VAL A 133 10.63 -11.46 3.86
C VAL A 133 10.34 -10.18 4.63
N TYR A 134 10.99 -10.00 5.78
CA TYR A 134 10.86 -8.79 6.59
C TYR A 134 12.22 -8.11 6.70
N PHE A 135 12.33 -6.87 6.24
CA PHE A 135 13.51 -6.05 6.49
C PHE A 135 13.28 -5.24 7.76
N ASN A 136 13.94 -5.62 8.86
CA ASN A 136 13.82 -4.96 10.15
C ASN A 136 14.70 -3.72 10.18
N LEU A 137 14.10 -2.56 10.38
CA LEU A 137 14.77 -1.27 10.28
C LEU A 137 15.19 -0.75 11.66
N LEU A 138 16.42 -0.24 11.77
CA LEU A 138 16.88 0.54 12.90
C LEU A 138 16.18 1.90 12.89
N THR A 139 15.02 1.99 13.53
CA THR A 139 14.40 3.29 13.78
C THR A 139 14.54 3.68 15.25
N ARG A 140 14.81 4.98 15.50
CA ARG A 140 15.04 5.52 16.84
C ARG A 140 13.81 5.51 17.75
N LYS A 141 12.61 5.24 17.22
CA LYS A 141 11.34 5.45 17.93
C LYS A 141 10.46 4.20 18.05
N SER A 142 10.59 3.22 17.14
CA SER A 142 9.86 1.94 17.20
C SER A 142 10.47 0.92 16.25
N PRO A 143 10.53 -0.38 16.59
CA PRO A 143 10.79 -1.41 15.59
C PRO A 143 9.78 -1.26 14.44
N ARG A 144 10.28 -1.13 13.22
CA ARG A 144 9.49 -1.13 11.98
C ARG A 144 10.11 -2.15 11.04
N SER A 145 9.27 -2.82 10.27
CA SER A 145 9.72 -3.81 9.30
C SER A 145 8.99 -3.62 7.98
N LEU A 146 9.73 -3.57 6.87
CA LEU A 146 9.12 -3.70 5.54
C LEU A 146 8.75 -5.17 5.33
N HIS A 147 7.47 -5.46 5.18
CA HIS A 147 6.99 -6.79 4.83
C HIS A 147 6.88 -6.93 3.31
N LEU A 148 7.68 -7.83 2.76
CA LEU A 148 7.74 -8.11 1.34
C LEU A 148 7.39 -9.59 1.07
N ARG A 149 6.87 -9.87 -0.12
CA ARG A 149 6.58 -11.24 -0.56
C ARG A 149 6.82 -11.36 -2.06
N TYR A 150 7.28 -12.50 -2.54
CA TYR A 150 7.28 -12.76 -3.98
C TYR A 150 5.88 -13.20 -4.42
N CYS A 151 5.25 -12.42 -5.29
CA CYS A 151 3.94 -12.74 -5.82
C CYS A 151 4.07 -13.56 -7.10
N GLU A 152 4.02 -14.89 -6.99
CA GLU A 152 4.20 -15.80 -8.14
C GLU A 152 3.21 -15.55 -9.27
N LYS A 153 1.95 -15.22 -8.94
CA LYS A 153 0.90 -14.86 -9.90
C LYS A 153 1.31 -13.73 -10.84
N HIS A 154 2.11 -12.78 -10.35
CA HIS A 154 2.55 -11.61 -11.09
C HIS A 154 4.04 -11.60 -11.44
N GLY A 155 4.83 -12.53 -10.88
CA GLY A 155 6.27 -12.60 -11.10
C GLY A 155 7.07 -11.43 -10.50
N MET A 156 6.50 -10.73 -9.52
CA MET A 156 6.97 -9.46 -8.97
C MET A 156 7.07 -9.52 -7.45
N ILE A 157 7.84 -8.61 -6.85
CA ILE A 157 7.83 -8.42 -5.40
C ILE A 157 6.62 -7.57 -5.01
N GLU A 158 5.83 -8.08 -4.09
CA GLU A 158 4.75 -7.37 -3.40
C GLU A 158 5.30 -6.70 -2.14
N LEU A 159 4.98 -5.42 -1.97
CA LEU A 159 5.01 -4.74 -0.69
C LEU A 159 3.68 -4.98 0.02
N VAL A 160 3.74 -5.70 1.13
CA VAL A 160 2.56 -6.06 1.91
C VAL A 160 2.23 -4.92 2.86
N ILE A 161 1.05 -4.34 2.68
CA ILE A 161 0.50 -3.34 3.60
C ILE A 161 -0.59 -4.00 4.43
N ASP A 162 -0.24 -4.39 5.65
CA ASP A 162 -1.17 -5.03 6.59
C ASP A 162 -2.08 -4.02 7.31
N ASN A 163 -1.67 -2.75 7.38
CA ASN A 163 -2.45 -1.67 7.98
C ASN A 163 -2.51 -0.47 7.03
N LEU A 164 -3.72 -0.05 6.64
CA LEU A 164 -3.96 1.10 5.77
C LEU A 164 -3.78 2.46 6.48
N ASP A 165 -3.50 2.48 7.79
CA ASP A 165 -3.20 3.67 8.58
C ASP A 165 -1.70 4.05 8.61
N PHE A 166 -0.96 3.75 7.54
CA PHE A 166 0.43 4.21 7.41
C PHE A 166 0.49 5.64 6.85
N GLY A 167 1.48 6.41 7.28
CA GLY A 167 1.72 7.79 6.88
C GLY A 167 2.94 7.96 5.97
N ILE A 168 3.12 9.19 5.48
CA ILE A 168 4.21 9.56 4.55
C ILE A 168 5.63 9.38 5.13
N SER A 169 5.74 9.22 6.46
CA SER A 169 7.00 8.94 7.13
C SER A 169 7.31 7.46 7.26
N ASP A 170 6.34 6.58 6.98
CA ASP A 170 6.52 5.15 7.15
C ASP A 170 7.38 4.56 6.02
N PRO A 171 8.21 3.54 6.34
CA PRO A 171 9.08 2.86 5.39
C PRO A 171 8.40 2.44 4.08
N GLU A 172 7.18 1.91 4.18
CA GLU A 172 6.38 1.40 3.08
C GLU A 172 6.07 2.53 2.08
N PHE A 173 5.66 3.70 2.59
CA PHE A 173 5.42 4.88 1.78
C PHE A 173 6.71 5.33 1.09
N ARG A 174 7.82 5.41 1.83
CA ARG A 174 9.12 5.84 1.28
C ARG A 174 9.60 4.92 0.18
N LEU A 175 9.39 3.61 0.33
CA LEU A 175 9.70 2.64 -0.71
C LEU A 175 8.86 2.87 -1.95
N CYS A 176 7.55 3.06 -1.80
CA CYS A 176 6.66 3.38 -2.92
C CYS A 176 7.07 4.69 -3.61
N GLU A 177 7.29 5.77 -2.85
CA GLU A 177 7.75 7.07 -3.37
C GLU A 177 9.04 6.93 -4.19
N TYR A 178 10.01 6.16 -3.67
CA TYR A 178 11.24 5.88 -4.39
C TYR A 178 10.97 5.19 -5.73
N TYR A 179 10.21 4.11 -5.75
CA TYR A 179 9.95 3.40 -7.00
C TYR A 179 9.15 4.27 -7.98
N GLY A 180 8.09 4.92 -7.51
CA GLY A 180 7.20 5.73 -8.34
C GLY A 180 7.92 6.89 -9.02
N LEU A 181 8.88 7.53 -8.35
CA LEU A 181 9.52 8.74 -8.85
C LEU A 181 10.91 8.53 -9.46
N SER A 182 11.70 7.53 -9.03
CA SER A 182 13.11 7.39 -9.46
C SER A 182 13.30 7.10 -10.95
N PHE A 183 12.28 6.58 -11.61
CA PHE A 183 12.33 6.20 -13.02
C PHE A 183 11.52 7.14 -13.92
N GLY A 184 11.07 8.29 -13.40
CA GLY A 184 10.18 9.20 -14.11
C GLY A 184 8.74 8.68 -14.20
N TYR A 185 7.80 9.61 -14.38
CA TYR A 185 6.37 9.36 -14.38
C TYR A 185 5.65 10.23 -15.42
N GLU A 186 4.47 9.81 -15.87
CA GLU A 186 3.74 10.47 -16.96
C GLU A 186 2.86 11.64 -16.47
N ASN A 187 3.41 12.86 -16.51
CA ASN A 187 2.68 14.08 -16.13
C ASN A 187 1.37 14.33 -16.91
N SER A 188 1.24 13.79 -18.12
CA SER A 188 0.02 13.89 -18.92
C SER A 188 -1.15 13.07 -18.37
N ILE A 189 -0.88 12.07 -17.52
CA ILE A 189 -1.91 11.28 -16.87
C ILE A 189 -2.36 12.02 -15.61
N ILE A 190 -3.58 12.57 -15.67
CA ILE A 190 -4.23 13.23 -14.55
C ILE A 190 -5.14 12.21 -13.86
N LEU A 191 -4.88 11.94 -12.58
CA LEU A 191 -5.74 11.06 -11.78
C LEU A 191 -7.00 11.82 -11.34
N GLU A 192 -8.11 11.09 -11.25
CA GLU A 192 -9.37 11.66 -10.80
C GLU A 192 -9.30 12.00 -9.30
N ASP A 193 -10.03 13.03 -8.88
CA ASP A 193 -10.21 13.30 -7.45
C ASP A 193 -11.22 12.33 -6.85
N ILE A 194 -10.79 11.09 -6.63
CA ILE A 194 -11.67 10.00 -6.22
C ILE A 194 -12.31 10.19 -4.84
N GLU A 195 -11.70 11.00 -3.98
CA GLU A 195 -12.26 11.25 -2.66
C GLU A 195 -13.55 12.08 -2.72
N SER A 196 -13.66 13.03 -3.66
CA SER A 196 -14.88 13.83 -3.85
C SER A 196 -15.98 13.08 -4.60
N LEU A 197 -15.62 12.01 -5.33
CA LEU A 197 -16.54 11.14 -6.06
C LEU A 197 -17.04 9.96 -5.22
N PHE A 198 -16.54 9.79 -4.00
CA PHE A 198 -16.94 8.69 -3.13
C PHE A 198 -18.41 8.78 -2.72
N ILE A 199 -19.14 7.68 -2.90
CA ILE A 199 -20.54 7.55 -2.47
C ILE A 199 -20.56 6.84 -1.12
N GLY A 200 -20.93 7.55 -0.04
CA GLY A 200 -21.06 6.96 1.29
C GLY A 200 -22.23 5.97 1.42
N PRO A 201 -22.27 5.13 2.47
CA PRO A 201 -23.38 4.22 2.69
C PRO A 201 -24.68 5.01 2.92
N VAL A 202 -25.78 4.52 2.36
CA VAL A 202 -27.11 5.09 2.62
C VAL A 202 -27.41 4.94 4.10
N SER A 203 -27.49 6.05 4.83
CA SER A 203 -27.97 6.04 6.20
C SER A 203 -29.42 5.55 6.17
N SER A 204 -29.73 4.49 6.91
CA SER A 204 -31.12 4.12 7.16
C SER A 204 -31.73 5.27 7.94
N GLY A 205 -32.39 6.19 7.23
CA GLY A 205 -33.08 7.31 7.83
C GLY A 205 -34.06 6.79 8.87
N PHE A 206 -33.77 7.04 10.15
CA PHE A 206 -34.82 7.14 11.15
C PHE A 206 -35.72 8.28 10.67
N ARG A 207 -36.86 7.92 10.06
CA ARG A 207 -37.98 8.85 9.96
C ARG A 207 -38.43 9.12 11.40
N GLU A 208 -37.96 10.21 12.00
CA GLU A 208 -38.78 10.87 13.01
C GLU A 208 -40.04 11.35 12.28
N SER A 209 -41.11 10.59 12.46
CA SER A 209 -42.45 10.99 12.06
C SER A 209 -42.83 12.23 12.86
N THR A 210 -42.68 13.39 12.26
CA THR A 210 -43.48 14.56 12.60
C THR A 210 -44.94 14.23 12.28
N GLY A 211 -45.73 13.85 13.30
CA GLY A 211 -47.16 13.64 13.12
C GLY A 211 -47.90 13.01 14.29
N GLY A 212 -48.60 13.85 15.06
CA GLY A 212 -49.60 13.45 16.07
C GLY A 212 -49.45 14.31 17.32
N GLY A 213 -50.04 15.50 17.44
CA GLY A 213 -51.47 15.72 17.22
C GLY A 213 -52.29 15.04 18.33
N GLY A 214 -52.01 15.37 19.59
CA GLY A 214 -52.82 14.95 20.75
C GLY A 214 -53.70 16.12 21.23
N PRO A 215 -55.00 15.91 21.48
CA PRO A 215 -55.94 16.99 21.84
C PRO A 215 -55.74 17.46 23.29
N PRO A 216 -56.17 18.69 23.63
CA PRO A 216 -56.14 19.16 25.00
C PRO A 216 -57.23 18.45 25.82
N TYR A 217 -56.83 17.90 26.97
CA TYR A 217 -57.69 17.71 28.14
C TYR A 217 -57.15 18.58 29.27
#